data_AF-A0A382WMJ8-F1
#
_entry.id   AF-A0A382WMJ8-F1
#
_cell.length_a   1.000
_cell.length_b   1.000
_cell.length_c   1.000
_cell.angle_alpha   90.00
_cell.angle_beta   90.00
_cell.angle_gamma   90.00
#
_symmetry.space_group_name_H-M   'P 1'
#
loop_
_entity.id
_entity.type
_entity.pdbx_description
1 polymer ?
#
loop_
_entity_poly.entity_id
_entity_poly.type
_entity_poly.pdbx_seq_one_letter_code
_entity_poly.pdbx_strand_id
1 'polypeptide(L)'
;VAKRFPPARYHYGYRTTPLSGNIINGLGESQKRRARQVFHGSGARQLEWSALESFFGLTMPLGIYLRNALNRWELRKSDGPVARSQLAVSDPAAMAEDLKSFARRSGAGAVGITALTENALFQGQKADYTTAIVVALAQDYETMQAVTTRKAAMETVTTYRDVSRIVIRLAAHIRSLGWRARA
;
A
#
# COMPACT_ATOMS: atom_id res chain seq x y z
N VAL A 1 5.26 -4.79 -28.61
CA VAL A 1 3.97 -4.24 -29.10
C VAL A 1 4.00 -2.72 -28.89
N ALA A 2 3.80 -1.93 -29.95
CA ALA A 2 3.78 -0.47 -29.81
C ALA A 2 2.64 -0.06 -28.85
N LYS A 3 2.97 0.71 -27.81
CA LYS A 3 2.00 1.21 -26.82
C LYS A 3 1.06 2.20 -27.52
N ARG A 4 -0.16 1.77 -27.84
CA ARG A 4 -1.21 2.66 -28.37
C ARG A 4 -1.93 3.32 -27.20
N PHE A 5 -1.51 4.53 -26.87
CA PHE A 5 -2.28 5.38 -25.97
C PHE A 5 -3.51 5.90 -26.72
N PRO A 6 -4.67 6.02 -26.05
CA PRO A 6 -5.77 6.77 -26.62
C PRO A 6 -5.31 8.20 -26.94
N PRO A 7 -5.82 8.82 -28.02
CA PRO A 7 -5.46 10.20 -28.36
C PRO A 7 -5.82 11.13 -27.20
N ALA A 8 -5.08 12.23 -26.98
CA ALA A 8 -5.31 13.16 -25.86
C ALA A 8 -6.76 13.69 -25.78
N ARG A 9 -7.47 13.67 -26.91
CA ARG A 9 -8.90 13.95 -27.08
C ARG A 9 -9.82 12.77 -26.73
N TYR A 10 -9.38 11.84 -25.87
CA TYR A 10 -10.18 10.68 -25.48
C TYR A 10 -11.43 11.10 -24.70
N HIS A 11 -12.52 10.35 -24.90
CA HIS A 11 -13.92 10.72 -24.66
C HIS A 11 -14.34 11.07 -23.21
N TYR A 12 -13.41 11.17 -22.26
CA TYR A 12 -13.72 11.46 -20.86
C TYR A 12 -12.90 12.65 -20.37
N GLY A 13 -13.61 13.74 -20.06
CA GLY A 13 -13.08 14.91 -19.37
C GLY A 13 -13.84 15.13 -18.06
N TYR A 14 -13.22 15.81 -17.12
CA TYR A 14 -13.93 16.26 -15.93
C TYR A 14 -14.84 17.44 -16.28
N ARG A 15 -16.09 17.42 -15.81
CA ARG A 15 -16.95 18.61 -15.85
C ARG A 15 -16.35 19.76 -15.03
N THR A 16 -15.74 19.40 -13.90
CA THR A 16 -14.98 20.30 -13.04
C THR A 16 -13.62 19.66 -12.79
N THR A 17 -12.57 20.25 -13.34
CA THR A 17 -11.21 19.73 -13.21
C THR A 17 -10.81 19.63 -11.73
N PRO A 18 -10.40 18.44 -11.25
CA PRO A 18 -9.98 18.29 -9.87
C PRO A 18 -8.68 19.05 -9.62
N LEU A 19 -8.52 19.55 -8.39
CA LEU A 19 -7.28 20.22 -8.01
C LEU A 19 -6.10 19.23 -8.04
N SER A 20 -4.99 19.65 -8.63
CA SER A 20 -3.79 18.82 -8.74
C SER A 20 -3.27 18.40 -7.36
N GLY A 21 -2.87 17.13 -7.23
CA GLY A 21 -2.21 16.63 -6.02
C GLY A 21 -0.92 17.37 -5.69
N ASN A 22 -0.24 17.93 -6.69
CA ASN A 22 0.94 18.76 -6.48
C ASN A 22 0.58 20.05 -5.74
N ILE A 23 -0.53 20.70 -6.11
CA ILE A 23 -1.00 21.91 -5.44
C ILE A 23 -1.50 21.57 -4.02
N ILE A 24 -2.25 20.47 -3.89
CA ILE A 24 -2.78 20.02 -2.59
C ILE A 24 -1.65 19.71 -1.60
N ASN A 25 -0.57 19.11 -2.07
CA ASN A 25 0.56 18.66 -1.25
C ASN A 25 1.78 19.60 -1.28
N GLY A 26 1.62 20.82 -1.81
CA GLY A 26 2.59 21.90 -1.69
C GLY A 26 3.85 21.79 -2.54
N LEU A 27 3.75 21.24 -3.76
CA LEU A 27 4.87 21.28 -4.71
C LEU A 27 5.26 22.74 -4.99
N GLY A 28 6.50 23.10 -4.65
CA GLY A 28 7.04 24.46 -4.79
C GLY A 28 6.92 25.32 -3.53
N GLU A 29 6.29 24.83 -2.46
CA GLU A 29 6.25 25.53 -1.17
C GLU A 29 7.56 25.31 -0.39
N SER A 30 8.01 26.33 0.34
CA SER A 30 9.21 26.26 1.19
C SER A 30 8.96 25.52 2.50
N GLN A 31 7.72 25.54 3.00
CA GLN A 31 7.33 24.85 4.23
C GLN A 31 6.73 23.49 3.90
N LYS A 32 7.31 22.44 4.47
CA LYS A 32 6.76 21.10 4.35
C LYS A 32 5.48 20.97 5.17
N ARG A 33 4.45 20.39 4.58
CA ARG A 33 3.22 19.98 5.26
C ARG A 33 2.93 18.51 5.04
N ARG A 34 2.13 17.91 5.93
CA ARG A 34 1.69 16.52 5.79
C ARG A 34 0.84 16.37 4.54
N ALA A 35 1.11 15.30 3.80
CA ALA A 35 0.37 14.98 2.59
C ALA A 35 -1.10 14.70 2.92
N ARG A 36 -1.97 15.01 1.97
CA ARG A 36 -3.37 14.58 1.94
C ARG A 36 -3.51 13.50 0.88
N GLN A 37 -4.31 12.48 1.18
CA GLN A 37 -4.71 11.49 0.16
C GLN A 37 -5.52 12.19 -0.92
N VAL A 38 -5.07 12.17 -2.17
CA VAL A 38 -5.83 12.72 -3.30
C VAL A 38 -6.47 11.62 -4.14
N PHE A 39 -5.85 10.44 -4.15
CA PHE A 39 -6.20 9.19 -4.83
C PHE A 39 -5.14 8.14 -4.47
N HIS A 40 -5.42 6.89 -4.14
CA HIS A 40 -6.66 6.28 -3.63
C HIS A 40 -6.90 6.64 -2.15
N GLY A 41 -8.14 6.59 -1.68
CA GLY A 41 -8.52 7.04 -0.33
C GLY A 41 -8.85 5.92 0.66
N SER A 42 -8.82 6.27 1.95
CA SER A 42 -9.30 5.41 3.04
C SER A 42 -10.82 5.38 3.20
N GLY A 43 -11.55 6.27 2.51
CA GLY A 43 -12.99 6.51 2.72
C GLY A 43 -13.31 7.49 3.86
N ALA A 44 -12.30 7.99 4.59
CA ALA A 44 -12.50 8.93 5.70
C ALA A 44 -12.93 10.35 5.25
N ARG A 45 -12.80 10.65 3.96
CA ARG A 45 -13.25 11.93 3.36
C ARG A 45 -13.53 11.74 1.88
N GLN A 46 -14.25 12.70 1.30
CA GLN A 46 -14.32 12.84 -0.15
C GLN A 46 -12.96 13.28 -0.70
N LEU A 47 -12.47 12.56 -1.72
CA LEU A 47 -11.22 12.88 -2.40
C LEU A 47 -11.48 13.81 -3.59
N GLU A 48 -10.52 14.69 -3.87
CA GLU A 48 -10.55 15.60 -5.01
C GLU A 48 -10.63 14.83 -6.34
N TRP A 49 -10.00 13.65 -6.41
CA TRP A 49 -10.02 12.76 -7.58
C TRP A 49 -10.97 11.56 -7.43
N SER A 50 -11.99 11.66 -6.57
CA SER A 50 -12.97 10.58 -6.32
C SER A 50 -13.74 10.12 -7.58
N ALA A 51 -13.96 11.01 -8.55
CA ALA A 51 -14.58 10.66 -9.82
C ALA A 51 -13.69 9.69 -10.63
N LEU A 52 -12.37 9.82 -10.57
CA LEU A 52 -11.44 8.89 -11.19
C LEU A 52 -11.49 7.52 -10.52
N GLU A 53 -11.54 7.50 -9.19
CA GLU A 53 -11.65 6.27 -8.41
C GLU A 53 -12.94 5.51 -8.74
N SER A 54 -14.05 6.25 -8.86
CA SER A 54 -15.34 5.71 -9.28
C SER A 54 -15.28 5.16 -10.71
N PHE A 55 -14.68 5.91 -11.65
CA PHE A 55 -14.50 5.46 -13.02
C PHE A 55 -13.69 4.16 -13.09
N PHE A 56 -12.57 4.06 -12.35
CA PHE A 56 -11.79 2.83 -12.28
C PHE A 56 -12.59 1.68 -11.67
N GLY A 57 -13.35 1.93 -10.60
CA GLY A 57 -14.21 0.91 -9.99
C GLY A 57 -15.28 0.36 -10.94
N LEU A 58 -15.92 1.25 -11.72
CA LEU A 58 -16.99 0.90 -12.66
C LEU A 58 -16.50 0.22 -13.94
N THR A 59 -15.28 0.53 -14.37
CA THR A 59 -14.70 -0.01 -15.62
C THR A 59 -13.78 -1.21 -15.37
N MET A 60 -13.60 -1.61 -14.12
CA MET A 60 -12.71 -2.70 -13.73
C MET A 60 -13.22 -4.05 -14.28
N PRO A 61 -12.35 -4.84 -14.96
CA PRO A 61 -12.70 -6.20 -15.34
C PRO A 61 -13.07 -7.06 -14.12
N LEU A 62 -14.12 -7.89 -14.26
CA LEU A 62 -14.66 -8.71 -13.15
C LEU A 62 -13.58 -9.55 -12.43
N GLY A 63 -12.65 -10.15 -13.17
CA GLY A 63 -11.57 -10.93 -12.57
C GLY A 63 -10.63 -10.11 -11.66
N ILE A 64 -10.41 -8.83 -12.00
CA ILE A 64 -9.62 -7.91 -11.17
C ILE A 64 -10.45 -7.49 -9.94
N TYR A 65 -11.74 -7.21 -10.13
CA TYR A 65 -12.66 -6.90 -9.04
C TYR A 65 -12.70 -8.01 -7.98
N LEU A 66 -12.86 -9.27 -8.40
CA LEU A 66 -12.87 -10.42 -7.48
C LEU A 66 -11.56 -10.54 -6.69
N ARG A 67 -10.40 -10.31 -7.32
CA ARG A 67 -9.11 -10.32 -6.62
C ARG A 67 -8.99 -9.20 -5.60
N ASN A 68 -9.46 -8.00 -5.93
CA ASN A 68 -9.50 -6.87 -4.99
C ASN A 68 -10.44 -7.15 -3.80
N ALA A 69 -11.60 -7.76 -4.05
CA ALA A 69 -12.52 -8.17 -2.99
C ALA A 69 -11.89 -9.20 -2.05
N LEU A 70 -11.22 -10.22 -2.61
CA LEU A 70 -10.46 -11.21 -1.83
C LEU A 70 -9.32 -10.56 -1.02
N ASN A 71 -8.58 -9.62 -1.61
CA ASN A 71 -7.54 -8.88 -0.89
C ASN A 71 -8.13 -8.11 0.29
N ARG A 72 -9.25 -7.39 0.08
CA ARG A 72 -9.95 -6.66 1.15
C ARG A 72 -10.42 -7.59 2.27
N TRP A 73 -10.91 -8.79 1.94
CA TRP A 73 -11.29 -9.79 2.91
C TRP A 73 -10.10 -10.27 3.75
N GLU A 74 -8.96 -10.53 3.12
CA GLU A 74 -7.70 -10.93 3.79
C GLU A 74 -7.17 -9.81 4.70
N LEU A 75 -7.26 -8.54 4.29
CA LEU A 75 -6.82 -7.36 5.07
C LEU A 75 -7.51 -7.22 6.44
N ARG A 76 -8.62 -7.92 6.71
CA ARG A 76 -9.20 -7.98 8.06
C ARG A 76 -8.27 -8.67 9.09
N LYS A 77 -7.25 -9.40 8.62
CA LYS A 77 -6.21 -10.02 9.44
C LYS A 77 -4.98 -9.12 9.65
N SER A 78 -5.02 -7.88 9.15
CA SER A 78 -3.93 -6.91 9.31
C SER A 78 -3.60 -6.63 10.78
N ASP A 79 -4.63 -6.65 11.63
CA ASP A 79 -4.51 -6.54 13.07
C ASP A 79 -5.09 -7.78 13.76
N GLY A 80 -4.87 -7.93 15.07
CA GLY A 80 -5.37 -9.06 15.83
C GLY A 80 -4.86 -9.14 17.27
N PRO A 81 -5.18 -10.24 17.98
CA PRO A 81 -4.76 -10.41 19.36
C PRO A 81 -3.24 -10.51 19.49
N VAL A 82 -2.72 -9.99 20.60
CA VAL A 82 -1.30 -10.07 20.99
C VAL A 82 -1.16 -11.16 22.04
N ALA A 83 -0.12 -11.99 21.94
CA ALA A 83 0.15 -13.02 22.93
C ALA A 83 0.39 -12.42 24.32
N ARG A 84 -0.10 -13.09 25.37
CA ARG A 84 0.03 -12.59 26.76
C ARG A 84 1.48 -12.55 27.25
N SER A 85 2.29 -13.52 26.81
CA SER A 85 3.72 -13.55 27.11
C SER A 85 4.48 -12.73 26.09
N GLN A 86 5.22 -11.73 26.55
CA GLN A 86 6.07 -10.90 25.72
C GLN A 86 7.50 -11.42 25.74
N LEU A 87 8.04 -11.71 24.56
CA LEU A 87 9.45 -12.07 24.40
C LEU A 87 10.32 -10.87 24.75
N ALA A 88 11.21 -11.04 25.73
CA ALA A 88 12.23 -10.04 26.05
C ALA A 88 13.24 -9.92 24.89
N VAL A 89 13.49 -8.70 24.44
CA VAL A 89 14.47 -8.41 23.38
C VAL A 89 15.72 -7.81 24.02
N SER A 90 16.75 -8.63 24.21
CA SER A 90 18.06 -8.20 24.72
C SER A 90 18.96 -7.65 23.62
N ASP A 91 18.83 -8.15 22.39
CA ASP A 91 19.55 -7.70 21.20
C ASP A 91 18.56 -7.27 20.10
N PRO A 92 18.31 -5.95 19.97
CA PRO A 92 17.45 -5.41 18.92
C PRO A 92 17.97 -5.66 17.49
N ALA A 93 19.28 -5.76 17.28
CA ALA A 93 19.86 -5.98 15.96
C ALA A 93 19.62 -7.43 15.50
N ALA A 94 19.81 -8.40 16.39
CA ALA A 94 19.45 -9.79 16.13
C ALA A 94 17.96 -9.95 15.85
N MET A 95 17.09 -9.36 16.69
CA MET A 95 15.64 -9.38 16.48
C MET A 95 15.23 -8.75 15.14
N ALA A 96 15.88 -7.65 14.74
CA ALA A 96 15.63 -7.03 13.44
C ALA A 96 15.99 -7.95 12.28
N GLU A 97 17.11 -8.67 12.34
CA GLU A 97 17.49 -9.64 11.31
C GLU A 97 16.59 -10.87 11.29
N ASP A 98 16.12 -11.35 12.44
CA ASP A 98 15.14 -12.44 12.53
C ASP A 98 13.82 -12.07 11.84
N LEU A 99 13.30 -10.86 12.11
CA LEU A 99 12.08 -10.36 11.48
C LEU A 99 12.24 -10.14 9.97
N LYS A 100 13.37 -9.58 9.52
CA LYS A 100 13.68 -9.47 8.08
C LYS A 100 13.78 -10.84 7.42
N SER A 101 14.41 -11.80 8.09
CA SER A 101 14.54 -13.18 7.59
C SER A 101 13.18 -13.88 7.53
N PHE A 102 12.32 -13.69 8.52
CA PHE A 102 10.94 -14.20 8.50
C PHE A 102 10.14 -13.61 7.33
N ALA A 103 10.26 -12.30 7.11
CA ALA A 103 9.58 -11.62 6.00
C ALA A 103 10.09 -12.12 4.62
N ARG A 104 11.40 -12.31 4.45
CA ARG A 104 11.98 -12.91 3.23
C ARG A 104 11.48 -14.34 3.00
N ARG A 105 11.49 -15.19 4.04
CA ARG A 105 10.91 -16.55 3.98
C ARG A 105 9.41 -16.54 3.66
N SER A 106 8.71 -15.48 4.03
CA SER A 106 7.28 -15.30 3.73
C SER A 106 7.02 -14.83 2.29
N GLY A 107 8.05 -14.42 1.55
CA GLY A 107 7.97 -14.00 0.14
C GLY A 107 8.40 -12.55 -0.12
N ALA A 108 8.90 -11.80 0.86
CA ALA A 108 9.38 -10.44 0.62
C ALA A 108 10.60 -10.43 -0.29
N GLY A 109 10.62 -9.53 -1.29
CA GLY A 109 11.79 -9.30 -2.13
C GLY A 109 12.85 -8.47 -1.40
N ALA A 110 12.44 -7.43 -0.68
CA ALA A 110 13.31 -6.65 0.20
C ALA A 110 12.56 -6.22 1.47
N VAL A 111 13.31 -6.02 2.56
CA VAL A 111 12.76 -5.66 3.87
C VAL A 111 13.70 -4.68 4.57
N GLY A 112 13.14 -3.59 5.07
CA GLY A 112 13.84 -2.59 5.89
C GLY A 112 13.08 -2.28 7.16
N ILE A 113 13.78 -1.80 8.19
CA ILE A 113 13.19 -1.37 9.46
C ILE A 113 13.67 0.05 9.74
N THR A 114 12.75 0.94 10.12
CA THR A 114 13.05 2.35 10.37
C THR A 114 12.12 2.93 11.44
N ALA A 115 12.48 4.07 12.01
CA ALA A 115 11.57 4.82 12.85
C ALA A 115 10.37 5.33 12.03
N LEU A 116 9.17 5.23 12.59
CA LEU A 116 7.98 5.82 11.97
C LEU A 116 8.02 7.33 12.18
N THR A 117 8.05 8.09 11.08
CA THR A 117 8.07 9.55 11.11
C THR A 117 6.71 10.13 10.75
N GLU A 118 6.42 11.36 11.17
CA GLU A 118 5.17 12.04 10.80
C GLU A 118 5.01 12.22 9.29
N ASN A 119 6.12 12.22 8.53
CA ASN A 119 6.11 12.29 7.07
C ASN A 119 5.54 11.03 6.42
N ALA A 120 5.53 9.90 7.11
CA ALA A 120 4.92 8.67 6.65
C ALA A 120 3.40 8.63 6.89
N LEU A 121 2.86 9.62 7.60
CA LEU A 121 1.44 9.71 7.95
C LEU A 121 0.75 10.80 7.12
N PHE A 122 -0.45 10.50 6.63
CA PHE A 122 -1.29 11.52 6.03
C PHE A 122 -1.78 12.51 7.08
N GLN A 123 -2.14 13.72 6.65
CA GLN A 123 -2.75 14.73 7.51
C GLN A 123 -3.97 14.13 8.24
N GLY A 124 -4.01 14.34 9.57
CA GLY A 124 -5.07 13.83 10.43
C GLY A 124 -4.86 12.40 10.93
N GLN A 125 -3.88 11.66 10.40
CA GLN A 125 -3.52 10.35 10.93
C GLN A 125 -2.60 10.47 12.16
N LYS A 126 -2.80 9.56 13.11
CA LYS A 126 -1.92 9.32 14.24
C LYS A 126 -1.54 7.83 14.21
N ALA A 127 -0.31 7.52 14.58
CA ALA A 127 0.14 6.14 14.72
C ALA A 127 0.63 5.92 16.15
N ASP A 128 0.13 4.86 16.77
CA ASP A 128 0.55 4.44 18.12
C ASP A 128 1.77 3.50 18.06
N TYR A 129 2.58 3.64 17.01
CA TYR A 129 3.75 2.81 16.71
C TYR A 129 4.96 3.69 16.46
N THR A 130 6.12 3.28 16.97
CA THR A 130 7.38 4.02 16.84
C THR A 130 8.26 3.48 15.70
N THR A 131 7.99 2.28 15.23
CA THR A 131 8.81 1.57 14.24
C THR A 131 7.96 1.10 13.07
N ALA A 132 8.48 1.27 11.85
CA ALA A 132 7.90 0.76 10.63
C ALA A 132 8.79 -0.35 10.05
N ILE A 133 8.17 -1.45 9.62
CA ILE A 133 8.83 -2.47 8.81
C ILE A 133 8.33 -2.31 7.37
N VAL A 134 9.23 -1.95 6.47
CA VAL A 134 8.93 -1.69 5.06
C VAL A 134 9.24 -2.95 4.26
N VAL A 135 8.25 -3.45 3.53
CA VAL A 135 8.36 -4.64 2.67
C VAL A 135 8.19 -4.22 1.21
N ALA A 136 9.08 -4.67 0.34
CA ALA A 136 8.98 -4.51 -1.09
C ALA A 136 8.93 -5.87 -1.79
N LEU A 137 8.12 -5.95 -2.85
CA LEU A 137 8.03 -7.10 -3.74
C LEU A 137 8.11 -6.59 -5.18
N ALA A 138 8.99 -7.18 -5.97
CA ALA A 138 9.12 -6.83 -7.38
C ALA A 138 7.92 -7.39 -8.15
N GLN A 139 7.45 -6.60 -9.12
CA GLN A 139 6.53 -7.07 -10.14
C GLN A 139 7.33 -7.74 -11.26
N ASP A 140 6.69 -8.64 -12.01
CA ASP A 140 7.29 -9.24 -13.20
C ASP A 140 7.58 -8.18 -14.27
N TYR A 141 8.86 -7.97 -14.56
CA TYR A 141 9.32 -6.93 -15.48
C TYR A 141 8.74 -7.10 -16.89
N GLU A 142 8.77 -8.31 -17.43
CA GLU A 142 8.28 -8.62 -18.78
C GLU A 142 6.77 -8.38 -18.90
N THR A 143 6.00 -8.77 -17.89
CA THR A 143 4.57 -8.49 -17.83
C THR A 143 4.29 -7.00 -17.72
N MET A 144 5.06 -6.27 -16.92
CA MET A 144 4.89 -4.83 -16.74
C MET A 144 5.32 -4.01 -17.97
N GLN A 145 6.03 -4.59 -18.95
CA GLN A 145 6.20 -3.92 -20.25
C GLN A 145 4.86 -3.67 -20.98
N ALA A 146 3.82 -4.44 -20.65
CA ALA A 146 2.47 -4.31 -21.18
C ALA A 146 1.57 -3.34 -20.36
N VAL A 147 2.15 -2.37 -19.62
CA VAL A 147 1.39 -1.29 -18.95
C VAL A 147 0.36 -0.68 -19.92
N THR A 148 -0.81 -0.31 -19.37
CA THR A 148 -2.08 0.05 -20.06
C THR A 148 -2.95 -1.13 -20.50
N THR A 149 -2.48 -2.38 -20.38
CA THR A 149 -3.28 -3.57 -20.69
C THR A 149 -3.82 -4.26 -19.43
N ARG A 150 -4.82 -5.13 -19.63
CA ARG A 150 -5.35 -6.01 -18.57
C ARG A 150 -4.27 -6.91 -17.95
N LYS A 151 -3.26 -7.32 -18.73
CA LYS A 151 -2.19 -8.20 -18.26
C LYS A 151 -1.35 -7.51 -17.17
N ALA A 152 -0.88 -6.29 -17.40
CA ALA A 152 -0.13 -5.52 -16.41
C ALA A 152 -0.99 -5.11 -15.19
N ALA A 153 -2.28 -4.81 -15.41
CA ALA A 153 -3.20 -4.55 -14.30
C ALA A 153 -3.38 -5.78 -13.39
N MET A 154 -3.42 -6.98 -13.99
CA MET A 154 -3.53 -8.23 -13.25
C MET A 154 -2.29 -8.52 -12.42
N GLU A 155 -1.10 -8.29 -12.96
CA GLU A 155 0.16 -8.39 -12.22
C GLU A 155 0.14 -7.48 -11.00
N THR A 156 -0.18 -6.20 -11.21
CA THR A 156 -0.27 -5.21 -10.12
C THR A 156 -1.16 -5.66 -8.96
N VAL A 157 -2.39 -6.10 -9.26
CA VAL A 157 -3.32 -6.55 -8.20
C VAL A 157 -2.85 -7.86 -7.54
N THR A 158 -2.15 -8.72 -8.27
CA THR A 158 -1.57 -9.95 -7.71
C THR A 158 -0.45 -9.61 -6.74
N THR A 159 0.50 -8.77 -7.14
CA THR A 159 1.59 -8.31 -6.27
C THR A 159 1.06 -7.60 -5.02
N TYR A 160 0.03 -6.75 -5.14
CA TYR A 160 -0.61 -6.11 -3.97
C TYR A 160 -1.14 -7.13 -2.97
N ARG A 161 -1.80 -8.19 -3.46
CA ARG A 161 -2.32 -9.26 -2.61
C ARG A 161 -1.19 -10.05 -1.95
N ASP A 162 -0.13 -10.36 -2.68
CA ASP A 162 1.00 -11.11 -2.15
C ASP A 162 1.78 -10.31 -1.10
N VAL A 163 2.02 -9.02 -1.33
CA VAL A 163 2.57 -8.11 -0.31
C VAL A 163 1.66 -8.08 0.92
N SER A 164 0.34 -7.93 0.74
CA SER A 164 -0.62 -7.91 1.85
C SER A 164 -0.53 -9.18 2.71
N ARG A 165 -0.40 -10.36 2.08
CA ARG A 165 -0.22 -11.63 2.79
C ARG A 165 1.09 -11.70 3.56
N ILE A 166 2.18 -11.22 2.97
CA ILE A 166 3.50 -11.17 3.61
C ILE A 166 3.43 -10.32 4.88
N VAL A 167 2.91 -9.09 4.77
CA VAL A 167 2.84 -8.18 5.92
C VAL A 167 1.85 -8.65 6.99
N ILE A 168 0.73 -9.28 6.62
CA ILE A 168 -0.21 -9.91 7.56
C ILE A 168 0.48 -11.02 8.35
N ARG A 169 1.23 -11.91 7.68
CA ARG A 169 1.97 -13.00 8.34
C ARG A 169 3.05 -12.45 9.27
N LEU A 170 3.79 -11.42 8.84
CA LEU A 170 4.81 -10.78 9.65
C LEU A 170 4.20 -10.12 10.90
N ALA A 171 3.12 -9.36 10.74
CA ALA A 171 2.43 -8.73 11.86
C ALA A 171 1.87 -9.77 12.83
N ALA A 172 1.27 -10.86 12.32
CA ALA A 172 0.80 -11.97 13.14
C ALA A 172 1.95 -12.65 13.91
N HIS A 173 3.11 -12.83 13.28
CA HIS A 173 4.29 -13.37 13.94
C HIS A 173 4.78 -12.46 15.07
N ILE A 174 4.90 -11.16 14.84
CA ILE A 174 5.30 -10.20 15.89
C ILE A 174 4.30 -10.21 17.06
N ARG A 175 2.99 -10.27 16.75
CA ARG A 175 1.95 -10.44 17.77
C ARG A 175 2.07 -11.75 18.55
N SER A 176 2.50 -12.84 17.91
CA SER A 176 2.77 -14.12 18.59
C SER A 176 3.96 -14.06 19.55
N LEU A 177 4.89 -13.13 19.34
CA LEU A 177 5.99 -12.82 20.27
C LEU A 177 5.56 -11.89 21.42
N GLY A 178 4.28 -11.51 21.47
CA GLY A 178 3.70 -10.64 22.49
C GLY A 178 3.91 -9.14 22.25
N TRP A 179 4.31 -8.73 21.04
CA TRP A 179 4.47 -7.32 20.67
C TRP A 179 3.33 -6.83 19.79
N ARG A 180 2.88 -5.59 20.00
CA ARG A 180 1.85 -4.97 19.14
C ARG A 180 2.41 -4.77 17.73
N ALA A 181 1.71 -5.28 16.73
CA ALA A 181 2.04 -5.06 15.32
C ALA A 181 0.78 -5.07 14.46
N ARG A 182 0.78 -4.21 13.44
CA ARG A 182 -0.28 -4.08 12.46
C ARG A 182 0.32 -3.98 11.07
N ALA A 183 -0.32 -4.65 10.11
CA ALA A 183 -0.01 -4.58 8.69
C ALA A 183 -0.76 -3.45 7.99
#